data_AF-A0A838WN79-F1
#
_entry.id   AF-A0A838WN79-F1
#
_cell.length_a   1.000
_cell.length_b   1.000
_cell.length_c   1.000
_cell.angle_alpha   90.00
_cell.angle_beta   90.00
_cell.angle_gamma   90.00
#
_symmetry.space_group_name_H-M   'P 1'
#
loop_
_entity.id
_entity.type
_entity.pdbx_description
1 polymer ?
#
loop_
_entity_poly.entity_id
_entity_poly.type
_entity_poly.pdbx_seq_one_letter_code
_entity_poly.pdbx_strand_id
1 'polypeptide(L)'
;MHRHTLAGRLLLVSLAVGGTGCARPQVQSSPIPTAASQSAGAIRCAPPAAAQLRTILYFGLARPAGTVTEAEWQAFVGDDVTPRFPDGLTMWEVDGQWRRGDGQIIRERSKVLLLVHGDTPAARAAIQDLIAGYKRAFEQESVLWETTPVCAVF
;
A
#
# COMPACT_ATOMS: atom_id res chain seq x y z
N MET A 1 -30.71 -63.78 25.99
CA MET A 1 -30.28 -63.89 27.40
C MET A 1 -29.09 -64.85 27.48
N HIS A 2 -28.17 -64.60 28.42
CA HIS A 2 -26.96 -65.36 28.76
C HIS A 2 -25.68 -65.07 27.96
N ARG A 3 -24.88 -64.17 28.56
CA ARG A 3 -23.44 -64.02 28.35
C ARG A 3 -22.72 -65.22 29.00
N HIS A 4 -21.74 -65.81 28.33
CA HIS A 4 -20.70 -66.60 28.98
C HIS A 4 -19.33 -66.12 28.53
N THR A 5 -18.56 -65.67 29.53
CA THR A 5 -17.16 -65.28 29.52
C THR A 5 -16.28 -66.53 29.47
N LEU A 6 -15.20 -66.53 28.69
CA LEU A 6 -14.05 -67.40 28.96
C LEU A 6 -12.75 -66.77 28.46
N ALA A 7 -11.80 -66.74 29.40
CA ALA A 7 -10.49 -66.16 29.30
C ALA A 7 -9.54 -67.03 28.46
N GLY A 8 -8.80 -66.40 27.55
CA GLY A 8 -7.68 -67.00 26.83
C GLY A 8 -6.41 -66.21 27.10
N ARG A 9 -5.49 -66.78 27.89
CA ARG A 9 -4.12 -66.26 28.07
C ARG A 9 -3.33 -66.54 26.80
N LEU A 10 -3.04 -65.52 26.00
CA LEU A 10 -2.05 -65.61 24.92
C LEU A 10 -0.68 -65.17 25.44
N LEU A 11 0.30 -66.07 25.39
CA LEU A 11 1.71 -65.75 25.56
C LEU A 11 2.18 -64.89 24.38
N LEU A 12 2.67 -63.68 24.65
CA LEU A 12 3.37 -62.85 23.69
C LEU A 12 4.88 -63.10 23.83
N VAL A 13 5.44 -63.89 22.92
CA VAL A 13 6.87 -63.91 22.62
C VAL A 13 7.07 -62.97 21.45
N SER A 14 7.88 -61.93 21.61
CA SER A 14 8.24 -61.04 20.51
C SER A 14 9.72 -60.74 20.55
N LEU A 15 10.37 -61.14 19.46
CA LEU A 15 11.79 -61.11 19.21
C LEU A 15 12.33 -59.67 19.18
N ALA A 16 13.48 -59.45 19.80
CA ALA A 16 14.25 -58.22 19.66
C ALA A 16 14.84 -58.14 18.24
N VAL A 17 14.37 -57.17 17.45
CA VAL A 17 14.98 -56.79 16.17
C VAL A 17 16.02 -55.71 16.46
N GLY A 18 17.29 -56.04 16.25
CA GLY A 18 18.41 -55.10 16.37
C GLY A 18 18.36 -54.05 15.26
N GLY A 19 18.29 -52.78 15.64
CA GLY A 19 18.34 -51.65 14.71
C GLY A 19 19.78 -51.34 14.31
N THR A 20 20.08 -51.45 13.02
CA THR A 20 21.27 -50.86 12.40
C THR A 20 21.12 -49.34 12.35
N GLY A 21 21.95 -48.64 13.13
CA GLY A 21 21.98 -47.18 13.15
C GLY A 21 22.54 -46.61 11.85
N CYS A 22 21.72 -45.89 11.09
CA CYS A 22 22.20 -45.01 10.04
C CYS A 22 22.79 -43.75 10.67
N ALA A 23 24.11 -43.58 10.58
CA ALA A 23 24.77 -42.32 10.92
C ALA A 23 24.27 -41.22 9.97
N ARG A 24 23.70 -40.14 10.54
CA ARG A 24 23.26 -38.97 9.76
C ARG A 24 24.45 -38.02 9.50
N PRO A 25 24.64 -37.53 8.27
CA PRO A 25 25.63 -36.50 8.00
C PRO A 25 25.22 -35.20 8.70
N GLN A 26 26.14 -34.60 9.46
CA GLN A 26 25.93 -33.29 10.07
C GLN A 26 26.06 -32.20 8.99
N VAL A 27 24.95 -31.52 8.71
CA VAL A 27 24.94 -30.30 7.92
C VAL A 27 25.49 -29.18 8.80
N GLN A 28 26.71 -28.72 8.52
CA GLN A 28 27.26 -27.52 9.12
C GLN A 28 26.48 -26.30 8.61
N SER A 29 25.66 -25.72 9.49
CA SER A 29 24.99 -24.45 9.26
C SER A 29 25.98 -23.30 9.41
N SER A 30 26.51 -22.81 8.30
CA SER A 30 27.22 -21.53 8.28
C SER A 30 26.26 -20.39 8.67
N PRO A 31 26.68 -19.42 9.49
CA PRO A 31 25.85 -18.28 9.83
C PRO A 31 25.63 -17.42 8.58
N ILE A 32 24.36 -17.18 8.25
CA ILE A 32 23.96 -16.24 7.19
C ILE A 32 24.41 -14.84 7.64
N PRO A 33 25.19 -14.10 6.84
CA PRO A 33 25.50 -12.71 7.17
C PRO A 33 24.18 -11.93 7.21
N THR A 34 23.85 -11.39 8.39
CA THR A 34 22.74 -10.47 8.58
C THR A 34 23.00 -9.25 7.69
N ALA A 35 22.35 -9.19 6.54
CA ALA A 35 22.40 -8.02 5.68
C ALA A 35 21.92 -6.82 6.50
N ALA A 36 22.82 -5.87 6.75
CA ALA A 36 22.47 -4.59 7.34
C ALA A 36 21.33 -3.99 6.51
N SER A 37 20.21 -3.69 7.18
CA SER A 37 19.10 -2.98 6.55
C SER A 37 19.61 -1.63 6.07
N GLN A 38 19.82 -1.52 4.75
CA GLN A 38 20.04 -0.23 4.13
C GLN A 38 18.74 0.55 4.31
N SER A 39 18.74 1.50 5.24
CA SER A 39 17.81 2.62 5.21
C SER A 39 17.87 3.18 3.79
N ALA A 40 16.76 3.11 3.06
CA ALA A 40 16.62 3.76 1.77
C ALA A 40 17.05 5.23 1.96
N GLY A 41 18.22 5.57 1.42
CA GLY A 41 18.90 6.80 1.77
C GLY A 41 18.07 8.03 1.40
N ALA A 42 17.92 8.95 2.34
CA ALA A 42 17.34 10.26 2.07
C ALA A 42 18.10 10.92 0.91
N ILE A 43 17.35 11.50 -0.03
CA ILE A 43 17.90 12.27 -1.15
C ILE A 43 18.79 13.40 -0.63
N ARG A 44 20.01 13.52 -1.18
CA ARG A 44 20.92 14.65 -0.89
C ARG A 44 20.75 15.72 -1.95
N CYS A 45 20.47 16.95 -1.51
CA CYS A 45 20.28 18.10 -2.38
C CYS A 45 21.45 19.07 -2.27
N ALA A 46 21.83 19.64 -3.41
CA ALA A 46 22.80 20.73 -3.44
C ALA A 46 22.07 22.07 -3.20
N PRO A 47 22.63 22.97 -2.37
CA PRO A 47 22.08 24.32 -2.22
C PRO A 47 21.95 25.03 -3.59
N PRO A 48 20.90 25.85 -3.80
CA PRO A 48 19.89 26.27 -2.82
C PRO A 48 18.71 25.28 -2.65
N ALA A 49 18.71 24.13 -3.33
CA ALA A 49 17.60 23.20 -3.26
C ALA A 49 17.58 22.42 -1.94
N ALA A 50 16.37 22.15 -1.45
CA ALA A 50 16.11 21.32 -0.27
C ALA A 50 15.42 20.01 -0.66
N ALA A 51 15.59 18.97 0.16
CA ALA A 51 14.88 17.71 0.00
C ALA A 51 13.38 17.91 0.30
N GLN A 52 12.53 17.55 -0.66
CA GLN A 52 11.08 17.63 -0.59
C GLN A 52 10.47 16.32 -1.12
N LEU A 53 9.16 16.18 -0.95
CA LEU A 53 8.36 15.19 -1.66
C LEU A 53 7.53 15.89 -2.73
N ARG A 54 7.50 15.29 -3.93
CA ARG A 54 6.47 15.57 -4.92
C ARG A 54 5.42 14.49 -4.83
N THR A 55 4.18 14.86 -4.56
CA THR A 55 3.03 13.96 -4.62
C THR A 55 2.12 14.36 -5.76
N ILE A 56 1.77 13.40 -6.61
CA ILE A 56 0.80 13.58 -7.69
C ILE A 56 -0.43 12.75 -7.33
N LEU A 57 -1.60 13.38 -7.32
CA LEU A 57 -2.89 12.76 -7.04
C LEU A 57 -3.78 12.82 -8.27
N TYR A 58 -4.50 11.73 -8.53
CA TYR A 58 -5.35 11.56 -9.71
C TYR A 58 -6.79 11.34 -9.26
N PHE A 59 -7.64 12.34 -9.49
CA PHE A 59 -9.03 12.37 -9.08
C PHE A 59 -9.94 12.05 -10.26
N GLY A 60 -10.56 10.86 -10.24
CA GLY A 60 -11.64 10.52 -11.17
C GLY A 60 -12.83 11.46 -11.00
N LEU A 61 -13.48 11.80 -12.11
CA LEU A 61 -14.64 12.69 -12.13
C LEU A 61 -15.96 11.94 -12.31
N ALA A 62 -15.97 10.65 -12.68
CA ALA A 62 -17.19 9.87 -12.86
C ALA A 62 -17.70 9.33 -11.52
N ARG A 63 -18.97 9.55 -11.22
CA ARG A 63 -19.65 9.09 -10.00
C ARG A 63 -21.10 8.67 -10.33
N PRO A 64 -21.83 8.00 -9.43
CA PRO A 64 -23.20 7.58 -9.70
C PRO A 64 -24.14 8.73 -10.11
N ALA A 65 -23.96 9.91 -9.49
CA ALA A 65 -24.73 11.13 -9.79
C ALA A 65 -24.31 11.85 -11.10
N GLY A 66 -23.41 11.27 -11.90
CA GLY A 66 -22.91 11.85 -13.14
C GLY A 66 -21.43 12.20 -13.06
N THR A 67 -21.05 13.38 -13.52
CA THR A 67 -19.65 13.83 -13.50
C THR A 67 -19.47 14.97 -12.49
N VAL A 68 -18.36 14.98 -11.77
CA VAL A 68 -17.93 16.13 -10.96
C VAL A 68 -17.75 17.32 -11.90
N THR A 69 -18.50 18.39 -11.63
CA THR A 69 -18.47 19.61 -12.44
C THR A 69 -17.25 20.46 -12.12
N GLU A 70 -16.91 21.40 -13.00
CA GLU A 70 -15.82 22.35 -12.73
C GLU A 70 -16.09 23.17 -11.47
N ALA A 71 -17.33 23.61 -11.24
CA ALA A 71 -17.68 24.38 -10.06
C ALA A 71 -17.49 23.58 -8.77
N GLU A 72 -17.90 22.31 -8.76
CA GLU A 72 -17.68 21.41 -7.62
C GLU A 72 -16.20 21.12 -7.39
N TRP A 73 -15.43 20.94 -8.46
CA TRP A 73 -13.98 20.78 -8.37
C TRP A 73 -13.32 22.01 -7.75
N GLN A 74 -13.66 23.21 -8.23
CA GLN A 74 -13.10 24.46 -7.70
C GLN A 74 -13.51 24.69 -6.23
N ALA A 75 -14.74 24.34 -5.85
CA ALA A 75 -15.18 24.38 -4.45
C ALA A 75 -14.34 23.43 -3.59
N PHE A 76 -14.16 22.17 -4.02
CA PHE A 76 -13.29 21.22 -3.32
C PHE A 76 -11.85 21.73 -3.18
N VAL A 77 -11.30 22.34 -4.23
CA VAL A 77 -9.97 22.96 -4.17
C VAL A 77 -9.93 24.06 -3.11
N GLY A 78 -10.86 25.01 -3.15
CA GLY A 78 -10.89 26.14 -2.23
C GLY A 78 -11.13 25.75 -0.78
N ASP A 79 -12.05 24.81 -0.55
CA ASP A 79 -12.52 24.45 0.79
C ASP A 79 -11.65 23.38 1.45
N ASP A 80 -11.08 22.46 0.67
CA ASP A 80 -10.32 21.33 1.20
C ASP A 80 -8.84 21.35 0.84
N VAL A 81 -8.48 21.67 -0.40
CA VAL A 81 -7.09 21.53 -0.86
C VAL A 81 -6.24 22.70 -0.39
N THR A 82 -6.62 23.92 -0.73
CA THR A 82 -5.85 25.14 -0.44
C THR A 82 -5.58 25.36 1.05
N PRO A 83 -6.54 25.15 1.98
CA PRO A 83 -6.26 25.32 3.41
C PRO A 83 -5.22 24.34 3.97
N ARG A 84 -5.06 23.17 3.34
CA ARG A 84 -4.08 22.14 3.71
C ARG A 84 -2.70 22.36 3.06
N PHE A 85 -2.67 22.98 1.88
CA PHE A 85 -1.46 23.23 1.10
C PHE A 85 -1.39 24.71 0.65
N PRO A 86 -1.21 25.65 1.58
CA PRO A 86 -1.26 27.09 1.29
C PRO A 86 -0.05 27.60 0.49
N ASP A 87 1.07 26.87 0.51
CA ASP A 87 2.33 27.27 -0.13
C ASP A 87 2.25 27.18 -1.67
N GLY A 88 1.29 26.43 -2.20
CA GLY A 88 1.06 26.33 -3.64
C GLY A 88 0.77 24.91 -4.10
N LEU A 89 0.17 24.84 -5.29
CA LEU A 89 -0.20 23.59 -5.96
C LEU A 89 -0.28 23.83 -7.46
N THR A 90 -0.19 22.76 -8.23
CA THR A 90 -0.41 22.79 -9.69
C THR A 90 -1.47 21.77 -10.03
N MET A 91 -2.39 22.13 -10.92
CA MET A 91 -3.43 21.20 -11.38
C MET A 91 -3.64 21.25 -12.88
N TRP A 92 -4.05 20.13 -13.45
CA TRP A 92 -4.39 20.00 -14.87
C TRP A 92 -5.42 18.90 -15.09
N GLU A 93 -6.08 18.93 -16.24
CA GLU A 93 -7.00 17.88 -16.68
C GLU A 93 -6.27 16.81 -17.49
N VAL A 94 -6.71 15.56 -17.33
CA VAL A 94 -6.23 14.42 -18.13
C VAL A 94 -7.39 13.49 -18.46
N ASP A 95 -7.23 12.73 -19.54
CA ASP A 95 -8.03 11.53 -19.81
C ASP A 95 -7.23 10.29 -19.40
N GLY A 96 -7.84 9.43 -18.60
CA GLY A 96 -7.26 8.19 -18.13
C GLY A 96 -8.06 6.97 -18.56
N GLN A 97 -7.44 5.80 -18.37
CA GLN A 97 -8.16 4.54 -18.39
C GLN A 97 -7.66 3.63 -17.27
N TRP A 98 -8.56 2.88 -16.66
CA TRP A 98 -8.22 1.93 -15.62
C TRP A 98 -9.07 0.67 -15.73
N ARG A 99 -8.56 -0.43 -15.16
CA ARG A 99 -9.26 -1.72 -15.16
C ARG A 99 -10.02 -1.88 -13.86
N ARG A 100 -11.34 -1.96 -13.92
CA ARG A 100 -12.21 -2.25 -12.78
C ARG A 100 -11.97 -3.68 -12.26
N GLY A 101 -12.39 -3.95 -11.02
CA GLY A 101 -12.30 -5.28 -10.41
C GLY A 101 -13.00 -6.40 -11.19
N ASP A 102 -13.98 -6.08 -12.04
CA ASP A 102 -14.66 -7.01 -12.96
C ASP A 102 -13.92 -7.23 -14.30
N GLY A 103 -12.76 -6.58 -14.49
CA GLY A 103 -11.93 -6.68 -15.68
C GLY A 103 -12.25 -5.67 -16.79
N GLN A 104 -13.30 -4.86 -16.65
CA GLN A 104 -13.67 -3.86 -17.66
C GLN A 104 -12.68 -2.69 -17.66
N ILE A 105 -12.28 -2.21 -18.85
CA ILE A 105 -11.51 -0.97 -19.00
C ILE A 105 -12.49 0.21 -19.03
N ILE A 106 -12.39 1.05 -18.01
CA ILE A 106 -13.16 2.28 -17.91
C ILE A 106 -12.27 3.44 -18.38
N ARG A 107 -12.83 4.32 -19.20
CA ARG A 107 -12.21 5.58 -19.60
C ARG A 107 -12.87 6.69 -18.82
N GLU A 108 -12.05 7.56 -18.26
CA GLU A 108 -12.53 8.56 -17.32
C GLU A 108 -11.70 9.83 -17.42
N ARG A 109 -12.39 10.97 -17.46
CA ARG A 109 -11.75 12.28 -17.26
C ARG A 109 -11.34 12.39 -15.80
N SER A 110 -10.14 12.92 -15.58
CA SER A 110 -9.59 13.10 -14.25
C SER A 110 -9.01 14.50 -14.09
N LYS A 111 -8.97 14.96 -12.84
CA LYS A 111 -8.16 16.10 -12.42
C LYS A 111 -6.89 15.59 -11.75
N VAL A 112 -5.75 16.15 -12.12
CA VAL A 112 -4.47 15.84 -11.48
C VAL A 112 -4.06 17.01 -10.62
N LEU A 113 -3.63 16.70 -9.40
CA LEU A 113 -3.06 17.66 -8.45
C LEU A 113 -1.62 17.27 -8.15
N LEU A 114 -0.71 18.22 -8.35
CA LEU A 114 0.69 18.09 -7.95
C LEU A 114 0.96 18.99 -6.76
N LEU A 115 1.53 18.39 -5.73
CA LEU A 115 1.97 19.03 -4.51
C LEU A 115 3.48 18.82 -4.36
N VAL A 116 4.20 19.87 -4.01
CA VAL A 116 5.58 19.78 -3.53
C VAL A 116 5.58 20.23 -2.08
N HIS A 117 5.95 19.34 -1.17
CA HIS A 117 5.80 19.54 0.26
C HIS A 117 6.90 18.86 1.07
N GLY A 118 7.08 19.28 2.32
CA GLY A 118 8.03 18.66 3.23
C GLY A 118 7.66 17.23 3.58
N ASP A 119 8.66 16.38 3.81
CA ASP A 119 8.43 15.02 4.33
C ASP A 119 8.13 15.03 5.83
N THR A 120 6.91 15.44 6.18
CA THR A 120 6.44 15.49 7.56
C THR A 120 5.22 14.60 7.79
N PRO A 121 5.03 14.07 9.01
CA PRO A 121 3.81 13.34 9.34
C PRO A 121 2.53 14.16 9.11
N ALA A 122 2.57 15.47 9.38
CA ALA A 122 1.45 16.37 9.16
C ALA A 122 1.08 16.49 7.68
N ALA A 123 2.06 16.65 6.78
CA ALA A 123 1.80 16.70 5.34
C ALA A 123 1.24 15.37 4.81
N ARG A 124 1.79 14.23 5.29
CA ARG A 124 1.27 12.90 4.92
C ARG A 124 -0.17 12.71 5.39
N ALA A 125 -0.50 13.13 6.61
CA ALA A 125 -1.86 13.08 7.13
C ALA A 125 -2.80 13.97 6.31
N ALA A 126 -2.39 15.20 5.99
CA ALA A 126 -3.17 16.12 5.16
C ALA A 126 -3.51 15.55 3.78
N ILE A 127 -2.57 14.84 3.13
CA ILE A 127 -2.80 14.13 1.87
C ILE A 127 -3.87 13.02 2.04
N GLN A 128 -3.77 12.22 3.10
CA GLN A 128 -4.73 11.15 3.37
C GLN A 128 -6.13 11.70 3.67
N ASP A 129 -6.21 12.77 4.46
CA ASP A 129 -7.47 13.44 4.78
C ASP A 129 -8.13 14.03 3.52
N LEU A 130 -7.33 14.61 2.63
CA LEU A 130 -7.79 15.13 1.34
C LEU A 130 -8.35 14.02 0.45
N ILE A 131 -7.66 12.88 0.36
CA ILE A 131 -8.14 11.70 -0.38
C ILE A 131 -9.45 11.19 0.23
N ALA A 132 -9.52 11.03 1.55
CA ALA A 132 -10.71 10.57 2.25
C ALA A 132 -11.87 11.56 2.12
N GLY A 133 -11.60 12.87 2.12
CA GLY A 133 -12.56 13.94 1.87
C GLY A 133 -13.16 13.82 0.48
N TYR A 134 -12.32 13.77 -0.56
CA TYR A 134 -12.78 13.63 -1.95
C TYR A 134 -13.64 12.39 -2.16
N LYS A 135 -13.19 11.23 -1.64
CA LYS A 135 -13.94 9.97 -1.73
C LYS A 135 -15.32 10.06 -1.12
N ARG A 136 -15.46 10.71 0.03
CA ARG A 136 -16.76 10.90 0.69
C ARG A 136 -17.65 11.91 -0.05
N ALA A 137 -17.08 13.03 -0.48
CA ALA A 137 -17.83 14.11 -1.13
C ALA A 137 -18.35 13.73 -2.52
N PHE A 138 -17.59 12.92 -3.26
CA PHE A 138 -17.87 12.59 -4.66
C PHE A 138 -18.13 11.11 -4.93
N GLU A 139 -18.34 10.32 -3.87
CA GLU A 139 -18.66 8.88 -3.95
C GLU A 139 -17.64 8.07 -4.76
N GLN A 140 -16.35 8.38 -4.58
CA GLN A 140 -15.27 7.73 -5.32
C GLN A 140 -14.74 6.49 -4.60
N GLU A 141 -14.53 5.41 -5.35
CA GLU A 141 -13.93 4.18 -4.84
C GLU A 141 -12.47 4.39 -4.44
N SER A 142 -11.73 5.18 -5.22
CA SER A 142 -10.31 5.41 -5.01
C SER A 142 -9.84 6.76 -5.55
N VAL A 143 -8.69 7.20 -5.05
CA VAL A 143 -7.85 8.25 -5.65
C VAL A 143 -6.48 7.62 -5.75
N LEU A 144 -5.89 7.60 -6.94
CA LEU A 144 -4.50 7.17 -7.09
C LEU A 144 -3.61 8.32 -6.62
N TRP A 145 -2.53 8.01 -5.91
CA TRP A 145 -1.44 8.96 -5.70
C TRP A 145 -0.09 8.26 -5.78
N GLU A 146 0.91 9.02 -6.19
CA GLU A 146 2.31 8.59 -6.19
C GLU A 146 3.17 9.67 -5.57
N THR A 147 4.25 9.25 -4.90
CA THR A 147 5.16 10.15 -4.21
C THR A 147 6.59 9.86 -4.61
N THR A 148 7.36 10.91 -4.89
CA THR A 148 8.78 10.81 -5.24
C THR A 148 9.60 11.84 -4.45
N PRO A 149 10.73 11.46 -3.83
CA PRO A 149 11.67 12.42 -3.27
C PRO A 149 12.30 13.29 -4.37
N VAL A 150 12.34 14.60 -4.16
CA VAL A 150 12.87 15.59 -5.11
C VAL A 150 13.74 16.61 -4.40
N CYS A 151 14.68 17.19 -5.14
CA CYS A 151 15.32 18.45 -4.72
C CYS A 151 14.53 19.59 -5.32
N ALA A 152 13.95 20.44 -4.49
CA ALA A 152 13.14 21.58 -4.93
C ALA A 152 13.62 22.88 -4.29
N VAL A 153 13.39 23.98 -4.99
CA VAL A 153 13.64 25.35 -4.56
C VAL A 153 12.38 26.16 -4.88
N PHE A 154 12.02 27.07 -3.98
CA PHE A 154 10.90 27.99 -4.10
C PHE A 154 11.43 29.43 -4.10
#